data_AF-A0A518ETY3-F1
#
_entry.id   AF-A0A518ETY3-F1
#
_cell.length_a   1.000
_cell.length_b   1.000
_cell.length_c   1.000
_cell.angle_alpha   90.00
_cell.angle_beta   90.00
_cell.angle_gamma   90.00
#
_symmetry.space_group_name_H-M   'P 1'
#
loop_
_entity.id
_entity.type
_entity.pdbx_description
1 polymer ?
#
loop_
_entity_poly.entity_id
_entity_poly.type
_entity_poly.pdbx_seq_one_letter_code
_entity_poly.pdbx_strand_id
1 'polypeptide(L)'
;MAFAVYGDFLDLTLRDFRILNTFAGVRANDNVTPDPDFPGSLGADLAIRKAVAEWGSRPHGSGLTDPSQDQLGSGQSNFEAFYAGDALLAGGQNQNVISVIAGGGGIAFTDLPIGDGWRIRFFENARDWNDGPGDPEGGIDRFDIQGVMTHEFGHALGLDHSLVPGATMENNGSPDFGVHLRSIEADDIAGVQFIYGPVSPFKPVLETYEFIGPGRIRITGSNFHGQDNEIWFTPEAPTLPMTDPTILVGGLASSQGGTVLELDIPAAAGPGSVAVRVPGSTSEALSNVFPFDPFLEPWAPPMAYGQPGVTSAGTTPTIGWSGLPSASIPSFHIEVEGGANAAFALLIEGTSRSAVVTSYGTLLVGGQVRRRLILPLSGGAGTNLAPIVPAGLIGDRSYYQVWVPDGGSVSGGVFTDALEVVVSR
;
A
#
# COMPACT_ATOMS: atom_id res chain seq x y z
N MET A 1 7.23 -22.65 14.90
CA MET A 1 7.69 -21.30 15.28
C MET A 1 9.08 -21.47 15.84
N ALA A 2 10.08 -20.97 15.13
CA ALA A 2 11.50 -21.07 15.46
C ALA A 2 12.21 -19.71 15.35
N PHE A 3 11.45 -18.62 15.23
CA PHE A 3 11.96 -17.25 15.31
C PHE A 3 12.86 -17.04 16.53
N ALA A 4 13.84 -16.15 16.37
CA ALA A 4 14.74 -15.71 17.43
C ALA A 4 14.55 -14.21 17.66
N VAL A 5 14.84 -13.74 18.87
CA VAL A 5 14.70 -12.32 19.26
C VAL A 5 15.90 -11.88 20.07
N TYR A 6 16.29 -10.61 19.93
CA TYR A 6 17.37 -10.01 20.72
C TYR A 6 16.95 -9.66 22.16
N GLY A 7 15.63 -9.52 22.41
CA GLY A 7 15.06 -9.23 23.73
C GLY A 7 14.75 -7.74 23.99
N ASP A 8 15.00 -6.87 23.02
CA ASP A 8 14.60 -5.45 23.06
C ASP A 8 13.37 -5.19 22.16
N PHE A 9 12.75 -4.01 22.31
CA PHE A 9 11.60 -3.57 21.51
C PHE A 9 11.64 -2.07 21.25
N LEU A 10 11.06 -1.61 20.14
CA LEU A 10 10.89 -0.20 19.84
C LEU A 10 9.65 0.35 20.56
N ASP A 11 9.85 1.24 21.54
CA ASP A 11 8.75 2.06 22.06
C ASP A 11 8.28 3.09 21.02
N LEU A 12 7.14 3.75 21.26
CA LEU A 12 6.55 4.68 20.29
C LEU A 12 7.45 5.86 19.90
N THR A 13 8.44 6.22 20.72
CA THR A 13 9.36 7.33 20.44
C THR A 13 10.48 6.95 19.47
N LEU A 14 10.60 5.66 19.15
CA LEU A 14 11.66 5.10 18.29
C LEU A 14 11.12 4.48 16.99
N ARG A 15 9.83 4.67 16.68
CA ARG A 15 9.19 4.06 15.50
C ARG A 15 9.10 4.98 14.30
N ASP A 16 9.55 6.22 14.40
CA ASP A 16 9.75 7.05 13.23
C ASP A 16 10.93 6.53 12.42
N PHE A 17 10.95 6.79 11.11
CA PHE A 17 12.14 6.59 10.31
C PHE A 17 12.25 7.64 9.22
N ARG A 18 13.49 7.93 8.82
CA ARG A 18 13.81 8.81 7.70
C ARG A 18 14.74 8.12 6.72
N ILE A 19 14.71 8.58 5.47
CA ILE A 19 15.52 8.03 4.40
C ILE A 19 16.53 9.07 3.94
N LEU A 20 17.82 8.71 3.90
CA LEU A 20 18.80 9.41 3.07
C LEU A 20 19.13 8.51 1.89
N ASN A 21 18.46 8.74 0.77
CA ASN A 21 18.71 8.01 -0.47
C ASN A 21 19.88 8.62 -1.22
N THR A 22 20.98 7.89 -1.24
CA THR A 22 22.17 8.20 -2.03
C THR A 22 22.63 7.00 -2.85
N PHE A 23 21.71 6.11 -3.21
CA PHE A 23 22.04 5.00 -4.10
C PHE A 23 22.42 5.56 -5.48
N ALA A 24 23.58 5.17 -6.00
CA ALA A 24 24.12 5.69 -7.25
C ALA A 24 24.02 4.69 -8.42
N GLY A 25 23.68 3.44 -8.15
CA GLY A 25 23.41 2.42 -9.16
C GLY A 25 22.33 2.84 -10.16
N VAL A 26 22.50 2.47 -11.44
CA VAL A 26 21.60 2.92 -12.52
C VAL A 26 20.18 2.38 -12.39
N ARG A 27 19.98 1.32 -11.60
CA ARG A 27 18.68 0.67 -11.32
C ARG A 27 18.17 0.91 -9.91
N ALA A 28 18.90 1.69 -9.11
CA ALA A 28 18.52 1.91 -7.72
C ALA A 28 17.49 3.04 -7.58
N ASN A 29 17.28 3.82 -8.64
CA ASN A 29 16.38 4.97 -8.70
C ASN A 29 15.74 5.10 -10.10
N ASP A 30 15.53 3.98 -10.82
CA ASP A 30 14.94 3.98 -12.16
C ASP A 30 13.43 3.66 -12.17
N ASN A 31 12.89 3.20 -11.04
CA ASN A 31 11.45 3.09 -10.85
C ASN A 31 10.80 4.46 -10.64
N VAL A 32 10.36 5.06 -11.74
CA VAL A 32 9.69 6.37 -11.80
C VAL A 32 8.16 6.26 -11.79
N THR A 33 7.61 5.08 -11.49
CA THR A 33 6.16 4.87 -11.40
C THR A 33 5.69 5.21 -9.98
N PRO A 34 4.85 6.26 -9.80
CA PRO A 34 4.23 6.56 -8.51
C PRO A 34 3.36 5.40 -8.03
N ASP A 35 3.36 5.20 -6.71
CA ASP A 35 2.45 4.27 -6.04
C ASP A 35 1.49 5.07 -5.16
N PRO A 36 0.17 4.92 -5.33
CA PRO A 36 -0.79 5.74 -4.63
C PRO A 36 -0.93 5.39 -3.13
N ASP A 37 -0.49 4.21 -2.70
CA ASP A 37 -0.36 3.89 -1.27
C ASP A 37 0.93 4.47 -0.67
N PHE A 38 1.85 5.00 -1.49
CA PHE A 38 3.09 5.64 -1.03
C PHE A 38 3.30 7.03 -1.64
N PRO A 39 2.40 8.00 -1.37
CA PRO A 39 2.50 9.34 -1.94
C PRO A 39 3.86 9.97 -1.66
N GLY A 40 4.41 10.65 -2.67
CA GLY A 40 5.67 11.38 -2.56
C GLY A 40 6.94 10.55 -2.73
N SER A 41 6.85 9.23 -2.88
CA SER A 41 8.03 8.37 -3.02
C SER A 41 8.12 7.72 -4.40
N LEU A 42 9.36 7.61 -4.88
CA LEU A 42 9.76 6.92 -6.10
C LEU A 42 11.05 6.16 -5.82
N GLY A 43 11.45 5.30 -6.75
CA GLY A 43 12.70 4.56 -6.70
C GLY A 43 13.02 3.87 -5.38
N ALA A 44 14.27 3.98 -4.90
CA ALA A 44 14.68 3.35 -3.64
C ALA A 44 13.85 3.79 -2.43
N ASP A 45 13.37 5.03 -2.37
CA ASP A 45 12.52 5.51 -1.27
C ASP A 45 11.20 4.73 -1.24
N LEU A 46 10.60 4.51 -2.41
CA LEU A 46 9.39 3.72 -2.54
C LEU A 46 9.64 2.27 -2.10
N ALA A 47 10.72 1.65 -2.58
CA ALA A 47 11.11 0.28 -2.20
C ALA A 47 11.33 0.14 -0.69
N ILE A 48 12.02 1.11 -0.06
CA ILE A 48 12.27 1.12 1.39
C ILE A 48 10.97 1.28 2.17
N ARG A 49 10.08 2.19 1.76
CA ARG A 49 8.82 2.41 2.46
C ARG A 49 7.90 1.19 2.37
N LYS A 50 7.85 0.51 1.22
CA LYS A 50 7.11 -0.75 1.06
C LYS A 50 7.62 -1.83 2.01
N ALA A 51 8.94 -2.00 2.09
CA ALA A 51 9.58 -2.95 2.97
C ALA A 51 9.28 -2.71 4.46
N VAL A 52 9.26 -1.46 4.89
CA VAL A 52 8.91 -1.09 6.28
C VAL A 52 7.42 -1.34 6.56
N ALA A 53 6.56 -1.05 5.58
CA ALA A 53 5.11 -1.21 5.70
C ALA A 53 4.66 -2.67 5.94
N GLU A 54 5.43 -3.66 5.47
CA GLU A 54 5.16 -5.10 5.69
C GLU A 54 4.88 -5.46 7.15
N TRP A 55 5.64 -4.83 8.05
CA TRP A 55 5.63 -5.15 9.46
C TRP A 55 4.49 -4.47 10.25
N GLY A 56 3.70 -3.62 9.59
CA GLY A 56 2.59 -2.88 10.20
C GLY A 56 1.47 -3.77 10.72
N SER A 57 0.62 -3.23 11.60
CA SER A 57 -0.49 -3.98 12.22
C SER A 57 -1.59 -4.40 11.24
N ARG A 58 -1.64 -3.75 10.07
CA ARG A 58 -2.65 -3.96 9.02
C ARG A 58 -2.01 -3.72 7.64
N PRO A 59 -2.66 -4.13 6.54
CA PRO A 59 -2.20 -3.77 5.21
C PRO A 59 -2.06 -2.26 5.07
N HIS A 60 -1.00 -1.81 4.40
CA HIS A 60 -0.73 -0.37 4.24
C HIS A 60 -1.59 0.23 3.14
N GLY A 61 -2.35 1.28 3.47
CA GLY A 61 -3.33 1.85 2.53
C GLY A 61 -4.37 0.81 2.13
N SER A 62 -4.39 0.49 0.84
CA SER A 62 -5.19 -0.62 0.33
C SER A 62 -4.56 -2.00 0.53
N GLY A 63 -3.22 -2.05 0.56
CA GLY A 63 -2.41 -3.26 0.49
C GLY A 63 -2.30 -3.88 -0.91
N LEU A 64 -2.92 -3.32 -1.95
CA LEU A 64 -3.09 -3.97 -3.26
C LEU A 64 -2.24 -3.34 -4.39
N THR A 65 -1.37 -2.38 -4.08
CA THR A 65 -0.64 -1.60 -5.08
C THR A 65 0.76 -2.16 -5.40
N ASP A 66 1.28 -3.09 -4.59
CA ASP A 66 2.51 -3.81 -4.90
C ASP A 66 2.21 -4.99 -5.85
N PRO A 67 2.70 -4.98 -7.10
CA PRO A 67 2.41 -6.06 -8.06
C PRO A 67 3.13 -7.38 -7.76
N SER A 68 4.10 -7.38 -6.83
CA SER A 68 4.84 -8.59 -6.44
C SER A 68 4.18 -9.38 -5.30
N GLN A 69 3.12 -8.84 -4.69
CA GLN A 69 2.46 -9.42 -3.53
C GLN A 69 0.93 -9.27 -3.62
N ASP A 70 0.17 -10.26 -3.14
CA ASP A 70 -1.29 -10.16 -3.08
C ASP A 70 -1.75 -9.11 -2.05
N GLN A 71 -0.94 -8.89 -1.01
CA GLN A 71 -1.17 -7.92 0.04
C GLN A 71 0.17 -7.43 0.60
N LEU A 72 0.40 -6.12 0.58
CA LEU A 72 1.55 -5.48 1.23
C LEU A 72 1.25 -5.26 2.72
N GLY A 73 2.05 -5.89 3.59
CA GLY A 73 1.66 -6.14 4.98
C GLY A 73 0.67 -7.31 5.10
N SER A 74 0.40 -7.84 6.29
CA SER A 74 0.58 -7.26 7.62
C SER A 74 1.29 -8.19 8.60
N GLY A 75 2.12 -7.60 9.46
CA GLY A 75 2.72 -8.24 10.65
C GLY A 75 1.75 -8.58 11.78
N GLN A 76 0.48 -8.16 11.69
CA GLN A 76 -0.59 -8.49 12.64
C GLN A 76 -0.21 -8.29 14.12
N SER A 77 0.61 -7.27 14.42
CA SER A 77 1.08 -6.94 15.76
C SER A 77 0.74 -5.50 16.15
N ASN A 78 0.88 -5.10 17.41
CA ASN A 78 0.73 -3.67 17.80
C ASN A 78 1.98 -2.84 17.43
N PHE A 79 2.53 -3.05 16.24
CA PHE A 79 3.67 -2.31 15.72
C PHE A 79 3.26 -1.45 14.52
N GLU A 80 3.84 -0.25 14.45
CA GLU A 80 3.63 0.74 13.40
C GLU A 80 4.89 1.57 13.27
N ALA A 81 5.45 1.65 12.07
CA ALA A 81 6.59 2.50 11.74
C ALA A 81 6.11 3.73 10.98
N PHE A 82 6.46 4.92 11.47
CA PHE A 82 6.01 6.18 10.89
C PHE A 82 7.05 6.75 9.92
N TYR A 83 6.68 6.92 8.65
CA TYR A 83 7.55 7.57 7.69
C TYR A 83 7.63 9.08 7.97
N ALA A 84 8.79 9.52 8.40
CA ALA A 84 9.05 10.86 8.89
C ALA A 84 9.82 11.73 7.87
N GLY A 85 9.81 11.31 6.61
CA GLY A 85 10.34 12.05 5.46
C GLY A 85 11.82 11.79 5.20
N ASP A 86 12.43 12.68 4.42
CA ASP A 86 13.82 12.58 4.03
C ASP A 86 14.75 13.11 5.12
N ALA A 87 15.94 12.52 5.21
CA ALA A 87 17.02 12.99 6.05
C ALA A 87 18.06 13.77 5.23
N LEU A 88 18.55 14.88 5.78
CA LEU A 88 19.65 15.67 5.20
C LEU A 88 21.03 15.03 5.40
N LEU A 89 21.16 14.14 6.38
CA LEU A 89 22.41 13.49 6.75
C LEU A 89 22.14 12.04 7.14
N ALA A 90 23.16 11.21 7.03
CA ALA A 90 23.02 9.76 7.18
C ALA A 90 22.72 9.31 8.61
N GLY A 91 22.71 10.22 9.58
CA GLY A 91 22.43 9.96 10.99
C GLY A 91 23.49 9.13 11.74
N GLY A 92 23.38 9.08 13.06
CA GLY A 92 24.09 8.21 13.99
C GLY A 92 23.27 6.96 14.31
N GLN A 93 23.71 6.16 15.29
CA GLN A 93 23.09 4.88 15.66
C GLN A 93 21.70 4.98 16.30
N ASN A 94 21.32 6.19 16.75
CA ASN A 94 20.16 6.44 17.60
C ASN A 94 19.17 7.42 16.95
N GLN A 95 19.09 7.44 15.61
CA GLN A 95 18.39 8.51 14.88
C GLN A 95 17.40 8.00 13.83
N ASN A 96 17.23 6.68 13.74
CA ASN A 96 16.24 6.00 12.92
C ASN A 96 16.36 6.41 11.43
N VAL A 97 17.60 6.55 10.95
CA VAL A 97 17.90 6.91 9.56
C VAL A 97 18.34 5.68 8.78
N ILE A 98 17.61 5.39 7.72
CA ILE A 98 17.97 4.42 6.68
C ILE A 98 18.81 5.15 5.65
N SER A 99 20.00 4.66 5.36
CA SER A 99 20.92 5.37 4.47
C SER A 99 21.97 4.48 3.83
N VAL A 100 22.55 5.00 2.76
CA VAL A 100 23.65 4.33 2.05
C VAL A 100 25.00 4.88 2.54
N ILE A 101 25.98 4.00 2.70
CA ILE A 101 27.35 4.37 3.07
C ILE A 101 28.37 3.78 2.09
N ALA A 102 29.49 4.49 1.96
CA ALA A 102 30.68 3.95 1.32
C ALA A 102 31.34 2.90 2.24
N GLY A 103 31.85 1.83 1.66
CA GLY A 103 32.56 0.79 2.40
C GLY A 103 32.31 -0.61 1.84
N GLY A 104 32.66 -1.61 2.63
CA GLY A 104 32.40 -3.02 2.36
C GLY A 104 32.49 -3.81 3.67
N GLY A 105 32.00 -5.06 3.67
CA GLY A 105 31.93 -5.90 4.86
C GLY A 105 30.58 -6.61 5.05
N GLY A 106 29.58 -6.24 4.26
CA GLY A 106 28.25 -6.85 4.22
C GLY A 106 27.43 -6.32 3.03
N ILE A 107 26.13 -6.60 3.02
CA ILE A 107 25.16 -6.12 2.02
C ILE A 107 24.43 -4.89 2.57
N ALA A 108 23.75 -5.12 3.69
CA ALA A 108 23.24 -4.11 4.59
C ALA A 108 23.50 -4.58 6.03
N PHE A 109 23.22 -3.72 7.00
CA PHE A 109 23.13 -4.11 8.40
C PHE A 109 22.26 -3.14 9.19
N THR A 110 21.73 -3.66 10.28
CA THR A 110 21.00 -2.90 11.28
C THR A 110 21.83 -2.76 12.56
N ASP A 111 22.05 -1.54 13.01
CA ASP A 111 22.62 -1.29 14.34
C ASP A 111 21.49 -1.29 15.37
N LEU A 112 21.68 -2.06 16.45
CA LEU A 112 20.64 -2.44 17.40
C LEU A 112 20.79 -1.84 18.82
N PRO A 113 21.04 -0.54 19.03
CA PRO A 113 20.82 0.04 20.35
C PRO A 113 19.32 0.31 20.56
N ILE A 114 18.46 -0.72 20.45
CA ILE A 114 16.98 -0.64 20.37
C ILE A 114 16.33 0.12 21.55
N GLY A 115 17.06 0.37 22.65
CA GLY A 115 16.61 1.22 23.77
C GLY A 115 16.77 2.73 23.58
N ASP A 116 17.65 3.21 22.68
CA ASP A 116 17.89 4.64 22.43
C ASP A 116 17.80 5.02 20.93
N GLY A 117 17.43 4.06 20.06
CA GLY A 117 17.18 4.24 18.63
C GLY A 117 17.85 3.17 17.76
N TRP A 118 17.77 3.32 16.45
CA TRP A 118 18.35 2.36 15.52
C TRP A 118 18.82 3.06 14.25
N ARG A 119 19.49 2.33 13.38
CA ARG A 119 19.74 2.75 11.99
C ARG A 119 19.95 1.54 11.10
N ILE A 120 19.71 1.74 9.80
CA ILE A 120 19.98 0.72 8.78
C ILE A 120 20.92 1.31 7.73
N ARG A 121 21.91 0.51 7.34
CA ARG A 121 22.96 0.92 6.41
C ARG A 121 23.05 -0.03 5.24
N PHE A 122 22.91 0.53 4.05
CA PHE A 122 23.23 -0.15 2.80
C PHE A 122 24.66 0.16 2.40
N PHE A 123 25.43 -0.86 1.98
CA PHE A 123 26.74 -0.63 1.38
C PHE A 123 26.60 -0.37 -0.12
N GLU A 124 26.94 0.84 -0.56
CA GLU A 124 26.70 1.27 -1.95
C GLU A 124 27.31 0.32 -2.98
N ASN A 125 28.56 -0.10 -2.77
CA ASN A 125 29.31 -0.92 -3.74
C ASN A 125 29.21 -2.42 -3.44
N ALA A 126 28.31 -2.84 -2.55
CA ALA A 126 28.17 -4.27 -2.26
C ALA A 126 27.54 -5.01 -3.45
N ARG A 127 26.56 -4.41 -4.13
CA ARG A 127 25.77 -5.01 -5.21
C ARG A 127 25.24 -3.94 -6.17
N ASP A 128 24.69 -4.37 -7.30
CA ASP A 128 23.90 -3.52 -8.18
C ASP A 128 22.45 -3.49 -7.66
N TRP A 129 22.11 -2.42 -6.94
CA TRP A 129 20.83 -2.25 -6.26
C TRP A 129 19.68 -1.99 -7.23
N ASN A 130 18.53 -2.61 -6.98
CA ASN A 130 17.34 -2.53 -7.83
C ASN A 130 16.11 -2.09 -7.01
N ASP A 131 15.35 -1.14 -7.54
CA ASP A 131 14.11 -0.58 -6.95
C ASP A 131 12.84 -0.96 -7.74
N GLY A 132 13.01 -1.75 -8.79
CA GLY A 132 11.97 -2.08 -9.76
C GLY A 132 10.86 -2.93 -9.14
N PRO A 133 9.65 -2.93 -9.71
CA PRO A 133 8.50 -3.63 -9.14
C PRO A 133 8.59 -5.17 -9.20
N GLY A 134 9.51 -5.74 -9.98
CA GLY A 134 9.68 -7.20 -10.14
C GLY A 134 11.09 -7.67 -9.79
N ASP A 135 11.39 -8.93 -10.09
CA ASP A 135 12.72 -9.51 -9.83
C ASP A 135 13.83 -8.70 -10.50
N PRO A 136 14.97 -8.49 -9.81
CA PRO A 136 16.13 -7.87 -10.42
C PRO A 136 16.57 -8.62 -11.68
N GLU A 137 16.32 -8.02 -12.85
CA GLU A 137 16.67 -8.63 -14.13
C GLU A 137 18.17 -8.95 -14.18
N GLY A 138 18.62 -10.12 -14.60
CA GLY A 138 20.06 -10.37 -14.83
C GLY A 138 20.82 -11.10 -13.70
N GLY A 139 20.11 -11.61 -12.70
CA GLY A 139 20.60 -12.67 -11.80
C GLY A 139 21.32 -12.19 -10.54
N ILE A 140 22.01 -13.14 -9.88
CA ILE A 140 22.51 -13.09 -8.48
C ILE A 140 23.42 -11.93 -8.07
N ASP A 141 23.89 -11.09 -9.02
CA ASP A 141 24.72 -9.92 -8.72
C ASP A 141 23.87 -8.66 -8.41
N ARG A 142 22.55 -8.74 -8.59
CA ARG A 142 21.59 -7.65 -8.39
C ARG A 142 20.64 -7.94 -7.27
N PHE A 143 20.54 -6.99 -6.35
CA PHE A 143 19.77 -7.18 -5.12
C PHE A 143 18.59 -6.23 -5.08
N ASP A 144 17.46 -6.76 -4.65
CA ASP A 144 16.22 -6.05 -4.45
C ASP A 144 16.28 -5.21 -3.18
N ILE A 145 16.15 -3.89 -3.33
CA ILE A 145 16.19 -2.96 -2.19
C ILE A 145 15.04 -3.26 -1.23
N GLN A 146 13.84 -3.54 -1.73
CA GLN A 146 12.67 -3.81 -0.89
C GLN A 146 12.85 -5.09 -0.07
N GLY A 147 13.27 -6.19 -0.67
CA GLY A 147 13.51 -7.46 0.01
C GLY A 147 14.62 -7.37 1.06
N VAL A 148 15.77 -6.77 0.73
CA VAL A 148 16.85 -6.56 1.71
C VAL A 148 16.38 -5.64 2.85
N MET A 149 15.68 -4.55 2.53
CA MET A 149 15.16 -3.64 3.54
C MET A 149 14.14 -4.34 4.46
N THR A 150 13.32 -5.25 3.93
CA THR A 150 12.29 -5.97 4.72
C THR A 150 12.96 -6.83 5.78
N HIS A 151 14.04 -7.53 5.41
CA HIS A 151 14.89 -8.30 6.33
C HIS A 151 15.55 -7.41 7.39
N GLU A 152 16.26 -6.37 6.96
CA GLU A 152 16.97 -5.47 7.88
C GLU A 152 16.01 -4.77 8.84
N PHE A 153 14.82 -4.40 8.37
CA PHE A 153 13.83 -3.80 9.26
C PHE A 153 13.37 -4.77 10.34
N GLY A 154 13.22 -6.06 10.04
CA GLY A 154 12.93 -7.08 11.05
C GLY A 154 13.96 -7.10 12.19
N HIS A 155 15.24 -6.88 11.89
CA HIS A 155 16.25 -6.67 12.93
C HIS A 155 15.98 -5.43 13.77
N ALA A 156 15.61 -4.29 13.17
CA ALA A 156 15.27 -3.07 13.89
C ALA A 156 14.09 -3.28 14.85
N LEU A 157 13.18 -4.19 14.51
CA LEU A 157 12.05 -4.59 15.36
C LEU A 157 12.44 -5.45 16.56
N GLY A 158 13.66 -5.98 16.60
CA GLY A 158 14.17 -6.86 17.66
C GLY A 158 14.22 -8.35 17.30
N LEU A 159 13.96 -8.71 16.03
CA LEU A 159 14.10 -10.09 15.55
C LEU A 159 15.56 -10.42 15.25
N ASP A 160 16.03 -11.57 15.74
CA ASP A 160 17.26 -12.18 15.25
C ASP A 160 16.93 -13.09 14.06
N HIS A 161 17.94 -13.59 13.38
CA HIS A 161 17.73 -14.46 12.24
C HIS A 161 16.93 -15.72 12.61
N SER A 162 15.97 -16.06 11.76
CA SER A 162 15.22 -17.31 11.82
C SER A 162 16.03 -18.49 11.28
N LEU A 163 15.73 -19.68 11.82
CA LEU A 163 16.20 -20.97 11.30
C LEU A 163 15.17 -21.63 10.37
N VAL A 164 14.04 -20.98 10.09
CA VAL A 164 13.01 -21.47 9.18
C VAL A 164 13.40 -21.14 7.74
N PRO A 165 13.59 -22.15 6.87
CA PRO A 165 13.89 -21.90 5.46
C PRO A 165 12.77 -21.14 4.77
N GLY A 166 13.12 -20.09 4.03
CA GLY A 166 12.20 -19.22 3.32
C GLY A 166 11.59 -18.10 4.16
N ALA A 167 11.82 -18.05 5.48
CA ALA A 167 11.42 -16.89 6.28
C ALA A 167 12.18 -15.65 5.83
N THR A 168 11.56 -14.49 5.91
CA THR A 168 12.22 -13.22 5.59
C THR A 168 13.45 -13.03 6.46
N MET A 169 13.38 -13.44 7.73
CA MET A 169 14.50 -13.36 8.67
C MET A 169 15.50 -14.53 8.57
N GLU A 170 15.43 -15.43 7.58
CA GLU A 170 16.36 -16.57 7.49
C GLU A 170 17.84 -16.13 7.42
N ASN A 171 18.72 -16.74 8.25
CA ASN A 171 20.17 -16.43 8.29
C ASN A 171 20.98 -16.96 7.07
N ASN A 172 20.34 -17.60 6.12
CA ASN A 172 21.06 -18.47 5.20
C ASN A 172 21.17 -17.79 3.85
N GLY A 173 22.09 -16.82 3.76
CA GLY A 173 22.46 -16.03 2.57
C GLY A 173 21.89 -16.57 1.27
N SER A 174 20.61 -16.25 1.03
CA SER A 174 19.93 -16.66 -0.19
C SER A 174 20.82 -16.15 -1.31
N PRO A 175 21.20 -17.00 -2.29
CA PRO A 175 22.09 -16.56 -3.36
C PRO A 175 21.47 -15.41 -4.17
N ASP A 176 20.17 -15.17 -3.97
CA ASP A 176 19.38 -14.10 -4.54
C ASP A 176 18.67 -13.35 -3.39
N PHE A 177 18.94 -12.05 -3.21
CA PHE A 177 18.11 -11.20 -2.35
C PHE A 177 17.08 -10.52 -3.27
N GLY A 178 16.06 -11.28 -3.64
CA GLY A 178 15.06 -10.91 -4.65
C GLY A 178 13.66 -10.70 -4.05
N VAL A 179 12.63 -10.72 -4.91
CA VAL A 179 11.25 -10.34 -4.51
C VAL A 179 10.63 -11.25 -3.46
N HIS A 180 11.11 -12.49 -3.32
CA HIS A 180 10.61 -13.43 -2.31
C HIS A 180 10.84 -12.96 -0.86
N LEU A 181 11.77 -12.03 -0.63
CA LEU A 181 12.02 -11.45 0.69
C LEU A 181 11.12 -10.25 1.00
N ARG A 182 10.30 -9.80 0.05
CA ARG A 182 9.44 -8.62 0.22
C ARG A 182 8.23 -8.88 1.12
N SER A 183 7.80 -10.13 1.26
CA SER A 183 6.67 -10.52 2.11
C SER A 183 7.18 -11.20 3.37
N ILE A 184 6.57 -10.89 4.51
CA ILE A 184 6.87 -11.57 5.78
C ILE A 184 6.14 -12.91 5.89
N GLU A 185 6.85 -13.93 6.37
CA GLU A 185 6.29 -15.27 6.51
C GLU A 185 5.66 -15.51 7.87
N ALA A 186 4.95 -16.63 8.01
CA ALA A 186 4.27 -16.98 9.25
C ALA A 186 5.20 -17.04 10.49
N ASP A 187 6.49 -17.36 10.31
CA ASP A 187 7.46 -17.35 11.42
C ASP A 187 7.87 -15.93 11.82
N ASP A 188 7.99 -15.02 10.85
CA ASP A 188 8.29 -13.61 11.06
C ASP A 188 7.13 -12.89 11.75
N ILE A 189 5.89 -13.14 11.30
CA ILE A 189 4.65 -12.65 11.92
C ILE A 189 4.58 -13.11 13.39
N ALA A 190 4.89 -14.37 13.65
CA ALA A 190 4.91 -14.89 15.01
C ALA A 190 5.96 -14.20 15.90
N GLY A 191 7.14 -13.90 15.35
CA GLY A 191 8.20 -13.18 16.05
C GLY A 191 7.79 -11.75 16.41
N VAL A 192 7.26 -10.98 15.45
CA VAL A 192 6.85 -9.58 15.71
C VAL A 192 5.64 -9.53 16.66
N GLN A 193 4.71 -10.48 16.58
CA GLN A 193 3.62 -10.63 17.55
C GLN A 193 4.13 -11.01 18.95
N PHE A 194 5.22 -11.79 19.05
CA PHE A 194 5.82 -12.10 20.34
C PHE A 194 6.40 -10.84 21.01
N ILE A 195 7.03 -9.94 20.24
CA ILE A 195 7.64 -8.71 20.76
C ILE A 195 6.58 -7.65 21.09
N TYR A 196 5.65 -7.37 20.16
CA TYR A 196 4.71 -6.24 20.26
C TYR A 196 3.29 -6.63 20.68
N GLY A 197 3.01 -7.92 20.82
CA GLY A 197 1.67 -8.46 21.02
C GLY A 197 0.85 -8.47 19.71
N PRO A 198 -0.15 -9.37 19.60
CA PRO A 198 -1.09 -9.36 18.47
C PRO A 198 -1.93 -8.08 18.47
N VAL A 199 -2.43 -7.69 17.29
CA VAL A 199 -3.26 -6.46 17.15
C VAL A 199 -4.39 -6.43 18.17
N SER A 200 -4.42 -5.37 18.97
CA SER A 200 -5.47 -5.12 19.94
C SER A 200 -6.76 -4.67 19.23
N PRO A 201 -7.94 -5.17 19.66
CA PRO A 201 -9.22 -4.70 19.13
C PRO A 201 -9.51 -3.23 19.50
N PHE A 202 -8.75 -2.66 20.45
CA PHE A 202 -8.89 -1.27 20.89
C PHE A 202 -7.82 -0.34 20.30
N LYS A 203 -6.90 -0.85 19.49
CA LYS A 203 -5.96 -0.01 18.73
C LYS A 203 -6.78 0.98 17.87
N PRO A 204 -6.44 2.28 17.84
CA PRO A 204 -7.07 3.22 16.91
C PRO A 204 -6.83 2.76 15.48
N VAL A 205 -7.83 2.93 14.62
CA VAL A 205 -7.71 2.60 13.20
C VAL A 205 -8.05 3.84 12.40
N LEU A 206 -7.16 4.21 11.48
CA LEU A 206 -7.39 5.23 10.47
C LEU A 206 -7.82 4.50 9.19
N GLU A 207 -9.07 4.70 8.77
CA GLU A 207 -9.64 4.02 7.61
C GLU A 207 -9.52 4.85 6.33
N THR A 208 -9.72 6.16 6.44
CA THR A 208 -9.60 7.10 5.30
C THR A 208 -9.56 8.56 5.77
N TYR A 209 -9.32 9.47 4.84
CA TYR A 209 -9.60 10.89 4.99
C TYR A 209 -10.25 11.48 3.74
N GLU A 210 -10.99 12.58 3.90
CA GLU A 210 -11.58 13.36 2.81
C GLU A 210 -11.32 14.85 3.02
N PHE A 211 -11.27 15.64 1.94
CA PHE A 211 -11.20 17.09 2.07
C PHE A 211 -12.58 17.68 2.33
N ILE A 212 -12.70 18.42 3.42
CA ILE A 212 -13.95 19.12 3.81
C ILE A 212 -13.88 20.63 3.58
N GLY A 213 -12.79 21.08 2.97
CA GLY A 213 -12.52 22.46 2.60
C GLY A 213 -11.06 22.65 2.20
N PRO A 214 -10.67 23.82 1.69
CA PRO A 214 -9.28 24.10 1.34
C PRO A 214 -8.36 23.92 2.55
N GLY A 215 -7.40 22.99 2.46
CA GLY A 215 -6.44 22.71 3.54
C GLY A 215 -7.05 22.11 4.80
N ARG A 216 -8.27 21.54 4.74
CA ARG A 216 -8.94 20.94 5.90
C ARG A 216 -9.45 19.55 5.56
N ILE A 217 -9.18 18.59 6.46
CA ILE A 217 -9.54 17.19 6.27
C ILE A 217 -10.46 16.69 7.38
N ARG A 218 -11.26 15.69 7.02
CA ARG A 218 -11.93 14.79 7.96
C ARG A 218 -11.26 13.43 7.89
N ILE A 219 -10.73 12.96 9.01
CA ILE A 219 -10.24 11.60 9.18
C ILE A 219 -11.38 10.75 9.74
N THR A 220 -11.62 9.60 9.10
CA THR A 220 -12.60 8.60 9.55
C THR A 220 -11.89 7.33 9.98
N GLY A 221 -12.38 6.72 11.05
CA GLY A 221 -11.80 5.51 11.61
C GLY A 221 -12.54 5.01 12.83
N SER A 222 -11.82 4.35 13.73
CA SER A 222 -12.38 3.80 14.97
C SER A 222 -11.41 3.88 16.14
N ASN A 223 -11.96 3.74 17.35
CA ASN A 223 -11.23 3.76 18.62
C ASN A 223 -10.39 5.03 18.86
N PHE A 224 -10.76 6.16 18.25
CA PHE A 224 -10.17 7.45 18.62
C PHE A 224 -10.61 7.82 20.03
N HIS A 225 -9.70 8.41 20.81
CA HIS A 225 -10.02 8.84 22.16
C HIS A 225 -11.03 9.99 22.12
N GLY A 226 -11.88 10.10 23.13
CA GLY A 226 -12.93 11.15 23.16
C GLY A 226 -12.37 12.57 23.19
N GLN A 227 -11.13 12.74 23.64
CA GLN A 227 -10.39 14.00 23.72
C GLN A 227 -8.91 13.76 23.40
N ASP A 228 -8.09 14.79 23.26
CA ASP A 228 -6.62 14.68 23.28
C ASP A 228 -5.98 13.69 22.28
N ASN A 229 -6.56 13.53 21.09
CA ASN A 229 -5.87 12.83 20.00
C ASN A 229 -4.77 13.71 19.40
N GLU A 230 -3.73 13.08 18.88
CA GLU A 230 -2.67 13.70 18.10
C GLU A 230 -2.70 13.15 16.67
N ILE A 231 -2.66 14.02 15.66
CA ILE A 231 -2.40 13.61 14.28
C ILE A 231 -0.94 13.86 13.95
N TRP A 232 -0.31 12.85 13.39
CA TRP A 232 1.08 12.86 12.95
C TRP A 232 1.11 12.95 11.43
N PHE A 233 1.93 13.85 10.87
CA PHE A 233 2.14 14.01 9.43
C PHE A 233 3.63 13.96 9.09
N THR A 234 3.94 13.40 7.92
CA THR A 234 5.26 13.50 7.29
C THR A 234 5.56 14.97 6.94
N PRO A 235 6.78 15.48 7.23
CA PRO A 235 7.22 16.79 6.77
C PRO A 235 7.37 16.87 5.25
N GLU A 236 7.09 18.04 4.66
CA GLU A 236 7.40 18.32 3.25
C GLU A 236 8.91 18.49 3.02
N ALA A 237 9.62 19.12 3.97
CA ALA A 237 11.04 19.40 3.83
C ALA A 237 11.90 18.30 4.47
N PRO A 238 13.04 17.93 3.86
CA PRO A 238 14.02 17.06 4.50
C PRO A 238 14.49 17.62 5.85
N THR A 239 14.69 16.75 6.83
CA THR A 239 15.01 17.13 8.22
C THR A 239 16.42 16.73 8.63
N LEU A 240 16.94 17.34 9.69
CA LEU A 240 18.19 16.89 10.31
C LEU A 240 17.92 15.67 11.21
N PRO A 241 18.81 14.68 11.28
CA PRO A 241 18.59 13.45 12.07
C PRO A 241 18.35 13.64 13.58
N MET A 242 18.70 14.78 14.17
CA MET A 242 18.57 15.04 15.61
C MET A 242 17.24 15.69 16.03
N THR A 243 16.39 16.08 15.08
CA THR A 243 15.05 16.61 15.38
C THR A 243 14.05 15.47 15.32
N ASP A 244 13.09 15.42 16.26
CA ASP A 244 11.82 14.72 15.99
C ASP A 244 11.22 15.41 14.77
N PRO A 245 11.17 14.72 13.62
CA PRO A 245 10.77 15.35 12.39
C PRO A 245 9.24 15.44 12.30
N THR A 246 8.48 14.68 13.09
CA THR A 246 7.04 14.51 12.93
C THR A 246 6.29 15.82 13.08
N ILE A 247 5.41 16.14 12.12
CA ILE A 247 4.53 17.30 12.23
C ILE A 247 3.29 16.88 13.03
N LEU A 248 3.06 17.54 14.16
CA LEU A 248 2.04 17.15 15.13
C LEU A 248 0.90 18.16 15.21
N VAL A 249 -0.34 17.66 15.21
CA VAL A 249 -1.54 18.41 15.58
C VAL A 249 -2.20 17.73 16.77
N GLY A 250 -2.00 18.28 17.97
CA GLY A 250 -2.48 17.70 19.23
C GLY A 250 -3.76 18.32 19.77
N GLY A 251 -4.33 17.70 20.81
CA GLY A 251 -5.47 18.23 21.56
C GLY A 251 -6.81 18.09 20.84
N LEU A 252 -6.92 17.12 19.92
CA LEU A 252 -8.11 16.97 19.08
C LEU A 252 -9.17 16.12 19.75
N ALA A 253 -10.38 16.66 19.82
CA ALA A 253 -11.57 15.92 20.23
C ALA A 253 -12.11 15.09 19.06
N SER A 254 -12.35 13.81 19.29
CA SER A 254 -13.10 13.00 18.32
C SER A 254 -14.60 13.26 18.45
N SER A 255 -15.32 13.03 17.36
CA SER A 255 -16.78 13.08 17.31
C SER A 255 -17.35 11.73 16.87
N GLN A 256 -18.69 11.63 16.84
CA GLN A 256 -19.42 10.43 16.42
C GLN A 256 -19.03 9.15 17.18
N GLY A 257 -18.65 9.30 18.46
CA GLY A 257 -18.30 8.17 19.32
C GLY A 257 -16.89 7.61 19.10
N GLY A 258 -15.93 8.45 18.70
CA GLY A 258 -14.54 8.02 18.53
C GLY A 258 -14.20 7.57 17.11
N THR A 259 -14.93 8.07 16.11
CA THR A 259 -14.78 7.64 14.71
C THR A 259 -14.41 8.76 13.75
N VAL A 260 -14.51 10.03 14.18
CA VAL A 260 -14.27 11.18 13.31
C VAL A 260 -13.38 12.21 13.98
N LEU A 261 -12.33 12.65 13.28
CA LEU A 261 -11.48 13.78 13.63
C LEU A 261 -11.48 14.78 12.46
N GLU A 262 -11.58 16.08 12.75
CA GLU A 262 -11.49 17.13 11.74
C GLU A 262 -10.41 18.13 12.14
N LEU A 263 -9.54 18.49 11.19
CA LEU A 263 -8.43 19.40 11.45
C LEU A 263 -7.98 20.11 10.17
N ASP A 264 -7.31 21.24 10.36
CA ASP A 264 -6.56 21.91 9.30
C ASP A 264 -5.22 21.18 9.09
N ILE A 265 -4.83 21.01 7.83
CA ILE A 265 -3.54 20.42 7.45
C ILE A 265 -2.44 21.45 7.75
N PRO A 266 -1.41 21.11 8.55
CA PRO A 266 -0.27 21.98 8.74
C PRO A 266 0.43 22.29 7.42
N ALA A 267 0.81 23.55 7.19
CA ALA A 267 1.47 23.97 5.95
C ALA A 267 2.83 23.28 5.71
N ALA A 268 3.44 22.71 6.74
CA ALA A 268 4.70 21.97 6.65
C ALA A 268 4.51 20.46 6.40
N ALA A 269 3.26 19.97 6.34
CA ALA A 269 2.97 18.58 6.06
C ALA A 269 3.10 18.31 4.55
N GLY A 270 3.87 17.28 4.20
CA GLY A 270 4.09 16.83 2.83
C GLY A 270 3.40 15.51 2.52
N PRO A 271 3.47 15.04 1.26
CA PRO A 271 3.09 13.68 0.91
C PRO A 271 3.92 12.66 1.69
N GLY A 272 3.29 11.57 2.13
CA GLY A 272 3.94 10.55 2.93
C GLY A 272 2.91 9.74 3.70
N SER A 273 2.87 9.98 5.01
CA SER A 273 2.11 9.21 5.98
C SER A 273 1.34 10.10 6.94
N VAL A 274 0.16 9.62 7.35
CA VAL A 274 -0.64 10.16 8.43
C VAL A 274 -0.99 9.07 9.44
N ALA A 275 -0.98 9.41 10.74
CA ALA A 275 -1.40 8.49 11.79
C ALA A 275 -2.13 9.24 12.91
N VAL A 276 -3.03 8.54 13.60
CA VAL A 276 -3.70 9.02 14.80
C VAL A 276 -3.07 8.38 16.02
N ARG A 277 -2.50 9.19 16.92
CA ARG A 277 -2.10 8.74 18.25
C ARG A 277 -3.17 9.10 19.27
N VAL A 278 -3.60 8.11 20.03
CA VAL A 278 -4.47 8.29 21.20
C VAL A 278 -3.61 8.46 22.47
N PRO A 279 -4.14 9.05 23.56
CA PRO A 279 -3.42 9.15 24.82
C PRO A 279 -2.94 7.78 25.32
N GLY A 280 -1.64 7.69 25.60
CA GLY A 280 -1.01 6.46 26.05
C GLY A 280 0.45 6.36 25.64
N SER A 281 1.13 5.36 26.20
CA SER A 281 2.52 5.01 25.88
C SER A 281 2.67 3.54 25.46
N THR A 282 1.55 2.81 25.34
CA THR A 282 1.55 1.41 24.91
C THR A 282 1.76 1.34 23.40
N SER A 283 2.26 0.19 22.92
CA SER A 283 2.49 -0.08 21.50
C SER A 283 1.22 0.06 20.64
N GLU A 284 0.05 -0.16 21.24
CA GLU A 284 -1.27 -0.04 20.62
C GLU A 284 -1.82 1.40 20.57
N ALA A 285 -1.14 2.42 21.10
CA ALA A 285 -1.69 3.79 21.15
C ALA A 285 -1.55 4.58 19.84
N LEU A 286 -0.84 4.08 18.83
CA LEU A 286 -0.76 4.66 17.50
C LEU A 286 -1.66 3.90 16.53
N SER A 287 -2.33 4.57 15.59
CA SER A 287 -3.12 3.90 14.55
C SER A 287 -2.23 3.21 13.54
N ASN A 288 -2.82 2.41 12.65
CA ASN A 288 -2.13 2.10 11.40
C ASN A 288 -1.62 3.38 10.74
N VAL A 289 -0.40 3.32 10.21
CA VAL A 289 0.14 4.40 9.38
C VAL A 289 -0.53 4.35 8.02
N PHE A 290 -1.15 5.45 7.62
CA PHE A 290 -2.00 5.53 6.44
C PHE A 290 -1.36 6.43 5.37
N PRO A 291 -1.52 6.14 4.06
CA PRO A 291 -1.03 6.98 2.98
C PRO A 291 -1.60 8.40 3.10
N PHE A 292 -0.79 9.43 2.86
CA PHE A 292 -1.24 10.82 2.91
C PHE A 292 -0.66 11.66 1.78
N ASP A 293 -1.52 12.42 1.09
CA ASP A 293 -1.14 13.50 0.18
C ASP A 293 -1.96 14.75 0.57
N PRO A 294 -1.33 15.90 0.86
CA PRO A 294 -2.04 17.11 1.27
C PRO A 294 -2.93 17.72 0.17
N PHE A 295 -2.91 17.17 -1.05
CA PHE A 295 -3.67 17.64 -2.19
C PHE A 295 -4.58 16.58 -2.84
N LEU A 296 -4.52 15.32 -2.40
CA LEU A 296 -5.27 14.20 -3.00
C LEU A 296 -5.88 13.31 -1.92
N GLU A 297 -7.09 12.81 -2.18
CA GLU A 297 -7.72 11.83 -1.29
C GLU A 297 -7.08 10.44 -1.47
N PRO A 298 -7.20 9.55 -0.48
CA PRO A 298 -6.64 8.21 -0.55
C PRO A 298 -7.14 7.44 -1.77
N TRP A 299 -6.29 6.55 -2.28
CA TRP A 299 -6.72 5.61 -3.30
C TRP A 299 -7.80 4.68 -2.77
N ALA A 300 -8.76 4.37 -3.65
CA ALA A 300 -9.75 3.34 -3.41
C ALA A 300 -9.65 2.31 -4.54
N PRO A 301 -9.53 1.01 -4.21
CA PRO A 301 -9.56 -0.03 -5.23
C PRO A 301 -10.89 0.00 -5.99
N PRO A 302 -10.92 -0.47 -7.25
CA PRO A 302 -12.16 -0.65 -7.97
C PRO A 302 -13.20 -1.41 -7.15
N MET A 303 -14.45 -0.97 -7.22
CA MET A 303 -15.52 -1.53 -6.42
C MET A 303 -16.61 -2.09 -7.31
N ALA A 304 -16.85 -3.39 -7.20
CA ALA A 304 -17.98 -4.05 -7.85
C ALA A 304 -19.30 -3.62 -7.17
N TYR A 305 -20.35 -3.38 -7.94
CA TYR A 305 -21.66 -2.96 -7.46
C TYR A 305 -22.82 -3.43 -8.36
N GLY A 306 -24.00 -3.50 -7.75
CA GLY A 306 -25.22 -3.97 -8.40
C GLY A 306 -25.32 -5.49 -8.46
N GLN A 307 -26.22 -6.00 -9.29
CA GLN A 307 -26.46 -7.44 -9.44
C GLN A 307 -26.33 -7.83 -10.91
N PRO A 308 -25.63 -8.93 -11.21
CA PRO A 308 -25.54 -9.44 -12.57
C PRO A 308 -26.88 -10.00 -13.04
N GLY A 309 -27.07 -10.03 -14.36
CA GLY A 309 -28.13 -10.82 -14.99
C GLY A 309 -27.88 -12.32 -14.87
N VAL A 310 -28.89 -13.12 -15.23
CA VAL A 310 -28.79 -14.59 -15.23
C VAL A 310 -28.85 -15.09 -16.66
N THR A 311 -27.85 -15.86 -17.10
CA THR A 311 -27.81 -16.47 -18.42
C THR A 311 -28.90 -17.54 -18.57
N SER A 312 -29.15 -17.95 -19.80
CA SER A 312 -30.02 -19.08 -20.16
C SER A 312 -29.54 -20.42 -19.59
N ALA A 313 -28.25 -20.52 -19.24
CA ALA A 313 -27.67 -21.68 -18.57
C ALA A 313 -27.76 -21.61 -17.03
N GLY A 314 -28.32 -20.53 -16.47
CA GLY A 314 -28.46 -20.33 -15.03
C GLY A 314 -27.20 -19.79 -14.34
N THR A 315 -26.20 -19.32 -15.10
CA THR A 315 -24.99 -18.69 -14.55
C THR A 315 -25.16 -17.17 -14.42
N THR A 316 -24.39 -16.54 -13.54
CA THR A 316 -24.37 -15.09 -13.34
C THR A 316 -22.99 -14.55 -13.71
N PRO A 317 -22.84 -13.87 -14.86
CA PRO A 317 -21.53 -13.38 -15.25
C PRO A 317 -21.15 -12.18 -14.39
N THR A 318 -19.91 -12.15 -13.92
CA THR A 318 -19.39 -11.10 -13.04
C THR A 318 -18.27 -10.34 -13.71
N ILE A 319 -18.13 -9.05 -13.39
CA ILE A 319 -17.00 -8.22 -13.80
C ILE A 319 -15.92 -8.23 -12.71
N GLY A 320 -14.68 -8.44 -13.11
CA GLY A 320 -13.49 -8.35 -12.26
C GLY A 320 -12.47 -7.38 -12.82
N TRP A 321 -11.35 -7.23 -12.10
CA TRP A 321 -10.22 -6.43 -12.56
C TRP A 321 -8.90 -6.98 -12.02
N SER A 322 -7.82 -6.65 -12.71
CA SER A 322 -6.46 -6.81 -12.19
C SER A 322 -5.55 -5.66 -12.66
N GLY A 323 -4.47 -5.42 -11.92
CA GLY A 323 -3.58 -4.27 -12.11
C GLY A 323 -4.11 -2.98 -11.48
N LEU A 324 -3.25 -1.96 -11.47
CA LEU A 324 -3.51 -0.68 -10.82
C LEU A 324 -4.13 0.33 -11.79
N PRO A 325 -5.36 0.81 -11.55
CA PRO A 325 -5.94 1.88 -12.34
C PRO A 325 -5.37 3.26 -11.95
N SER A 326 -4.14 3.56 -12.41
CA SER A 326 -3.41 4.79 -12.11
C SER A 326 -3.16 5.65 -13.35
N ALA A 327 -2.96 6.96 -13.17
CA ALA A 327 -2.50 7.84 -14.24
C ALA A 327 -1.10 7.46 -14.78
N SER A 328 -0.28 6.80 -13.96
CA SER A 328 1.08 6.34 -14.32
C SER A 328 1.09 5.04 -15.12
N ILE A 329 0.12 4.16 -14.88
CA ILE A 329 -0.15 2.95 -15.66
C ILE A 329 -1.56 3.10 -16.25
N PRO A 330 -1.71 3.74 -17.42
CA PRO A 330 -3.00 4.19 -17.95
C PRO A 330 -3.86 3.04 -18.51
N SER A 331 -3.72 1.84 -17.97
CA SER A 331 -4.52 0.68 -18.29
C SER A 331 -4.51 -0.31 -17.14
N PHE A 332 -5.64 -0.94 -16.92
CA PHE A 332 -5.78 -2.09 -16.04
C PHE A 332 -6.60 -3.16 -16.78
N HIS A 333 -6.52 -4.40 -16.34
CA HIS A 333 -7.29 -5.48 -16.95
C HIS A 333 -8.73 -5.44 -16.42
N ILE A 334 -9.70 -5.53 -17.33
CA ILE A 334 -11.08 -5.91 -17.00
C ILE A 334 -11.25 -7.37 -17.31
N GLU A 335 -11.86 -8.07 -16.37
CA GLU A 335 -12.09 -9.50 -16.42
C GLU A 335 -13.58 -9.79 -16.37
N VAL A 336 -13.96 -10.91 -16.97
CA VAL A 336 -15.32 -11.44 -16.95
C VAL A 336 -15.22 -12.92 -16.66
N GLU A 337 -16.03 -13.39 -15.73
CA GLU A 337 -16.22 -14.81 -15.43
C GLU A 337 -17.71 -15.18 -15.44
N GLY A 338 -18.03 -16.47 -15.54
CA GLY A 338 -19.41 -16.97 -15.45
C GLY A 338 -20.30 -16.64 -16.66
N GLY A 339 -19.73 -16.15 -17.76
CA GLY A 339 -20.41 -15.88 -19.02
C GLY A 339 -20.92 -17.13 -19.73
N ALA A 340 -21.88 -16.93 -20.64
CA ALA A 340 -22.25 -17.97 -21.58
C ALA A 340 -21.07 -18.28 -22.52
N ASN A 341 -21.08 -19.47 -23.15
CA ASN A 341 -20.11 -19.83 -24.17
C ASN A 341 -20.30 -18.96 -25.43
N ALA A 342 -19.68 -17.78 -25.41
CA ALA A 342 -19.61 -16.83 -26.50
C ALA A 342 -18.16 -16.58 -26.88
N ALA A 343 -17.94 -16.03 -28.07
CA ALA A 343 -16.60 -15.68 -28.55
C ALA A 343 -16.13 -14.30 -28.06
N PHE A 344 -17.05 -13.46 -27.59
CA PHE A 344 -16.75 -12.09 -27.18
C PHE A 344 -17.73 -11.55 -26.14
N ALA A 345 -17.34 -10.48 -25.45
CA ALA A 345 -18.19 -9.60 -24.67
C ALA A 345 -17.91 -8.13 -24.99
N LEU A 346 -18.83 -7.23 -24.62
CA LEU A 346 -18.69 -5.79 -24.86
C LEU A 346 -18.50 -5.05 -23.53
N LEU A 347 -17.35 -4.42 -23.36
CA LEU A 347 -17.14 -3.47 -22.27
C LEU A 347 -17.84 -2.16 -22.61
N ILE A 348 -18.72 -1.72 -21.71
CA ILE A 348 -19.30 -0.40 -21.72
C ILE A 348 -18.74 0.43 -20.57
N GLU A 349 -18.57 1.72 -20.82
CA GLU A 349 -18.08 2.71 -19.87
C GLU A 349 -19.10 3.83 -19.79
N GLY A 350 -19.29 4.39 -18.59
CA GLY A 350 -20.08 5.59 -18.36
C GLY A 350 -19.51 6.45 -17.25
N THR A 351 -20.17 7.58 -17.01
CA THR A 351 -19.68 8.66 -16.14
C THR A 351 -20.48 8.80 -14.85
N SER A 352 -21.49 7.96 -14.64
CA SER A 352 -22.24 7.88 -13.39
C SER A 352 -22.79 6.48 -13.17
N ARG A 353 -23.18 6.17 -11.92
CA ARG A 353 -24.06 5.03 -11.65
C ARG A 353 -25.45 5.23 -12.28
N SER A 354 -26.11 4.11 -12.54
CA SER A 354 -27.48 4.01 -13.07
C SER A 354 -28.14 2.72 -12.55
N ALA A 355 -29.42 2.54 -12.84
CA ALA A 355 -30.15 1.30 -12.58
C ALA A 355 -31.34 1.17 -13.55
N VAL A 356 -31.05 1.18 -14.85
CA VAL A 356 -32.09 1.11 -15.90
C VAL A 356 -32.36 -0.34 -16.26
N VAL A 357 -33.59 -0.81 -16.06
CA VAL A 357 -34.00 -2.15 -16.46
C VAL A 357 -34.09 -2.22 -17.99
N THR A 358 -33.44 -3.21 -18.59
CA THR A 358 -33.43 -3.47 -20.03
C THR A 358 -33.83 -4.92 -20.30
N SER A 359 -33.98 -5.29 -21.57
CA SER A 359 -34.15 -6.69 -21.97
C SER A 359 -32.93 -7.57 -21.60
N TYR A 360 -31.76 -6.98 -21.41
CA TYR A 360 -30.51 -7.69 -21.08
C TYR A 360 -30.22 -7.73 -19.56
N GLY A 361 -31.19 -7.36 -18.72
CA GLY A 361 -30.99 -7.12 -17.29
C GLY A 361 -30.83 -5.63 -16.96
N THR A 362 -30.23 -5.32 -15.81
CA THR A 362 -30.09 -3.93 -15.34
C THR A 362 -28.82 -3.30 -15.90
N LEU A 363 -28.97 -2.22 -16.68
CA LEU A 363 -27.88 -1.33 -17.04
C LEU A 363 -27.54 -0.45 -15.83
N LEU A 364 -26.41 -0.76 -15.20
CA LEU A 364 -25.94 -0.15 -13.95
C LEU A 364 -25.06 1.09 -14.20
N VAL A 365 -24.73 1.34 -15.46
CA VAL A 365 -23.87 2.44 -15.90
C VAL A 365 -24.71 3.51 -16.61
N GLY A 366 -24.44 4.79 -16.32
CA GLY A 366 -25.20 5.94 -16.81
C GLY A 366 -24.33 7.12 -17.26
N GLY A 367 -24.99 8.27 -17.46
CA GLY A 367 -24.36 9.48 -17.98
C GLY A 367 -23.97 9.31 -19.45
N GLN A 368 -22.73 9.66 -19.80
CA GLN A 368 -22.21 9.43 -21.15
C GLN A 368 -21.76 7.98 -21.31
N VAL A 369 -22.68 7.12 -21.75
CA VAL A 369 -22.39 5.70 -21.99
C VAL A 369 -21.76 5.51 -23.37
N ARG A 370 -20.60 4.85 -23.42
CA ARG A 370 -19.92 4.47 -24.66
C ARG A 370 -19.45 3.03 -24.61
N ARG A 371 -19.40 2.38 -25.77
CA ARG A 371 -18.68 1.11 -25.94
C ARG A 371 -17.18 1.38 -25.87
N ARG A 372 -16.49 0.68 -24.99
CA ARG A 372 -15.05 0.90 -24.75
C ARG A 372 -14.18 -0.06 -25.55
N LEU A 373 -14.42 -1.36 -25.43
CA LEU A 373 -13.66 -2.40 -26.14
C LEU A 373 -14.44 -3.71 -26.26
N ILE A 374 -13.85 -4.69 -26.93
CA ILE A 374 -14.34 -6.07 -27.00
C ILE A 374 -13.46 -6.93 -26.10
N LEU A 375 -14.04 -7.73 -25.21
CA LEU A 375 -13.29 -8.78 -24.51
C LEU A 375 -13.40 -10.08 -25.31
N PRO A 376 -12.28 -10.72 -25.69
CA PRO A 376 -12.35 -12.08 -26.21
C PRO A 376 -12.77 -13.01 -25.07
N LEU A 377 -13.74 -13.89 -25.34
CA LEU A 377 -14.18 -14.89 -24.37
C LEU A 377 -13.76 -16.29 -24.81
N SER A 378 -13.39 -17.11 -23.83
CA SER A 378 -13.13 -18.54 -23.96
C SER A 378 -13.73 -19.26 -22.76
N GLY A 379 -14.62 -20.23 -23.01
CA GLY A 379 -15.24 -21.02 -21.93
C GLY A 379 -16.05 -20.21 -20.92
N GLY A 380 -16.59 -19.06 -21.32
CA GLY A 380 -17.36 -18.17 -20.42
C GLY A 380 -16.52 -17.18 -19.60
N ALA A 381 -15.20 -17.14 -19.81
CA ALA A 381 -14.32 -16.17 -19.17
C ALA A 381 -13.51 -15.37 -20.20
N GLY A 382 -13.06 -14.18 -19.84
CA GLY A 382 -12.19 -13.38 -20.70
C GLY A 382 -11.62 -12.16 -20.00
N THR A 383 -10.50 -11.66 -20.52
CA THR A 383 -9.79 -10.48 -20.01
C THR A 383 -9.37 -9.59 -21.17
N ASN A 384 -9.37 -8.27 -20.95
CA ASN A 384 -8.74 -7.33 -21.87
C ASN A 384 -8.28 -6.06 -21.13
N LEU A 385 -7.28 -5.38 -21.67
CA LEU A 385 -6.76 -4.12 -21.15
C LEU A 385 -7.77 -3.00 -21.40
N ALA A 386 -8.35 -2.47 -20.33
CA ALA A 386 -9.18 -1.28 -20.36
C ALA A 386 -8.31 -0.03 -20.23
N PRO A 387 -8.33 0.89 -21.21
CA PRO A 387 -7.56 2.11 -21.13
C PRO A 387 -8.22 3.07 -20.14
N ILE A 388 -7.41 3.64 -19.26
CA ILE A 388 -7.77 4.74 -18.39
C ILE A 388 -7.70 6.01 -19.24
N VAL A 389 -8.70 6.87 -19.12
CA VAL A 389 -8.75 8.15 -19.83
C VAL A 389 -7.58 9.03 -19.30
N PRO A 390 -6.84 9.77 -20.15
CA PRO A 390 -5.50 10.30 -19.82
C PRO A 390 -5.42 11.18 -18.56
N ALA A 391 -4.18 11.33 -18.05
CA ALA A 391 -3.70 11.92 -16.80
C ALA A 391 -4.33 13.22 -16.23
N GLY A 392 -5.27 13.87 -16.93
CA GLY A 392 -5.99 15.05 -16.43
C GLY A 392 -7.21 14.73 -15.55
N LEU A 393 -7.37 13.48 -15.11
CA LEU A 393 -8.58 12.96 -14.45
C LEU A 393 -8.28 12.26 -13.11
N ILE A 394 -7.14 12.55 -12.47
CA ILE A 394 -6.84 12.02 -11.12
C ILE A 394 -8.00 12.40 -10.19
N GLY A 395 -8.57 11.41 -9.50
CA GLY A 395 -9.75 11.57 -8.65
C GLY A 395 -11.11 11.41 -9.37
N ASP A 396 -11.14 11.38 -10.71
CA ASP A 396 -12.39 11.14 -11.43
C ASP A 396 -12.83 9.68 -11.35
N ARG A 397 -14.15 9.48 -11.43
CA ARG A 397 -14.81 8.18 -11.37
C ARG A 397 -15.29 7.75 -12.76
N SER A 398 -14.86 6.56 -13.16
CA SER A 398 -15.39 5.84 -14.32
C SER A 398 -16.17 4.61 -13.87
N TYR A 399 -17.20 4.26 -14.65
CA TYR A 399 -18.09 3.14 -14.34
C TYR A 399 -18.11 2.18 -15.52
N TYR A 400 -17.76 0.93 -15.28
CA TYR A 400 -17.68 -0.12 -16.29
C TYR A 400 -18.74 -1.18 -16.04
N GLN A 401 -19.27 -1.76 -17.11
CA GLN A 401 -20.12 -2.94 -17.07
C GLN A 401 -19.86 -3.73 -18.34
N VAL A 402 -20.10 -5.04 -18.30
CA VAL A 402 -19.93 -5.88 -19.48
C VAL A 402 -21.26 -6.45 -19.92
N TRP A 403 -21.53 -6.36 -21.22
CA TRP A 403 -22.59 -7.13 -21.86
C TRP A 403 -22.01 -8.42 -22.44
N VAL A 404 -22.58 -9.56 -22.04
CA VAL A 404 -22.20 -10.90 -22.48
C VAL A 404 -23.29 -11.44 -23.41
N PRO A 405 -22.96 -11.82 -24.66
CA PRO A 405 -23.89 -12.49 -25.55
C PRO A 405 -24.35 -13.83 -24.97
N ASP A 406 -25.63 -14.12 -25.12
CA ASP A 406 -26.24 -15.36 -24.67
C ASP A 406 -27.34 -15.76 -25.67
N GLY A 407 -26.99 -16.66 -26.58
CA GLY A 407 -27.88 -17.11 -27.65
C GLY A 407 -29.09 -17.91 -27.16
N GLY A 408 -29.07 -18.41 -25.92
CA GLY A 408 -30.22 -19.07 -25.30
C GLY A 408 -31.16 -18.09 -24.58
N SER A 409 -30.73 -16.86 -24.36
CA SER A 409 -31.57 -15.81 -23.75
C SER A 409 -32.52 -15.22 -24.80
N VAL A 410 -33.76 -14.93 -24.38
CA VAL A 410 -34.79 -14.27 -25.22
C VAL A 410 -34.32 -12.90 -25.72
N SER A 411 -33.46 -12.23 -24.96
CA SER A 411 -32.89 -10.93 -25.32
C SER A 411 -31.57 -11.03 -26.09
N GLY A 412 -30.95 -12.21 -26.16
CA GLY A 412 -29.68 -12.42 -26.86
C GLY A 412 -28.43 -12.08 -26.05
N GLY A 413 -28.56 -11.71 -24.77
CA GLY A 413 -27.43 -11.43 -23.89
C GLY A 413 -27.86 -10.97 -22.50
N VAL A 414 -26.88 -10.85 -21.61
CA VAL A 414 -27.06 -10.39 -20.23
C VAL A 414 -25.96 -9.42 -19.82
N PHE A 415 -26.26 -8.48 -18.92
CA PHE A 415 -25.25 -7.65 -18.28
C PHE A 415 -24.64 -8.32 -17.05
N THR A 416 -23.36 -8.05 -16.79
CA THR A 416 -22.70 -8.32 -15.50
C THR A 416 -23.20 -7.36 -14.41
N ASP A 417 -22.73 -7.52 -13.18
CA ASP A 417 -22.58 -6.40 -12.25
C ASP A 417 -21.65 -5.32 -12.83
N ALA A 418 -21.52 -4.19 -12.16
CA ALA A 418 -20.72 -3.06 -12.63
C ALA A 418 -19.52 -2.80 -11.73
N LEU A 419 -18.49 -2.16 -12.28
CA LEU A 419 -17.26 -1.80 -11.60
C LEU A 419 -17.13 -0.28 -11.56
N GLU A 420 -16.93 0.29 -10.39
CA GLU A 420 -16.58 1.69 -10.21
C GLU A 420 -15.07 1.82 -10.01
N VAL A 421 -14.45 2.73 -10.74
CA VAL A 421 -12.99 2.93 -10.73
C VAL A 421 -12.71 4.40 -10.49
N VAL A 422 -11.92 4.69 -9.47
CA VAL A 422 -11.33 6.03 -9.25
C VAL A 422 -9.92 6.00 -9.82
N VAL A 423 -9.56 6.98 -10.66
CA VAL A 423 -8.20 7.08 -11.19
C VAL A 423 -7.27 7.62 -10.10
N SER A 424 -6.32 6.80 -9.65
CA SER A 424 -5.22 7.26 -8.78
C SER A 424 -4.17 8.04 -9.55
N ARG A 425 -3.35 8.78 -8.80
CA ARG A 425 -2.12 9.40 -9.30
C ARG A 425 -1.15 8.37 -9.87
#